data_AF-A0A382FBI6-F1
#
_entry.id   AF-A0A382FBI6-F1
#
_cell.length_a   1.000
_cell.length_b   1.000
_cell.length_c   1.000
_cell.angle_alpha   90.00
_cell.angle_beta   90.00
_cell.angle_gamma   90.00
#
_symmetry.space_group_name_H-M   'P 1'
#
loop_
_entity.id
_entity.type
_entity.pdbx_description
1 polymer ?
#
loop_
_entity_poly.entity_id
_entity_poly.type
_entity_poly.pdbx_seq_one_letter_code
_entity_poly.pdbx_strand_id
1 'polypeptide(L)' 'MMSERFSVLIAGTGQLGSRYLQGLAACLKPLRVFVLDPADQALRVAAGRWAGAGGQSTEHVVSYHNTLD' A
#
# COMPACT_ATOMS: atom_id res chain seq x y z
N MET A 1 -5.59 0.34 -23.20
CA MET A 1 -5.11 1.66 -22.76
C MET A 1 -4.72 1.52 -21.30
N MET A 2 -3.45 1.69 -20.93
CA MET A 2 -3.07 1.68 -19.51
C MET A 2 -3.61 2.97 -18.89
N SER A 3 -4.50 2.86 -17.90
CA SER A 3 -4.95 4.01 -17.13
C SER A 3 -3.74 4.63 -16.42
N GLU A 4 -3.60 5.96 -16.50
CA GLU A 4 -2.63 6.67 -15.70
C GLU A 4 -2.87 6.39 -14.22
N ARG A 5 -1.80 6.08 -13.49
CA ARG A 5 -1.84 5.85 -12.04
C ARG A 5 -1.00 6.90 -11.32
N PHE A 6 -1.56 7.51 -10.29
CA PHE A 6 -0.76 8.35 -9.39
C PHE A 6 0.12 7.48 -8.52
N SER A 7 1.34 7.93 -8.24
CA SER A 7 2.28 7.19 -7.39
C SER A 7 2.27 7.72 -5.96
N VAL A 8 2.22 6.81 -5.00
CA VAL A 8 2.27 7.11 -3.55
C VAL A 8 3.33 6.23 -2.91
N LEU A 9 4.22 6.83 -2.12
CA LEU A 9 5.13 6.11 -1.24
C LEU A 9 4.64 6.26 0.20
N ILE A 10 4.50 5.14 0.90
CA ILE A 10 4.30 5.09 2.35
C ILE A 10 5.60 4.54 2.95
N ALA A 11 6.43 5.43 3.51
CA ALA A 11 7.63 5.05 4.25
C ALA A 11 7.32 4.96 5.75
N GLY A 12 7.52 3.79 6.34
CA GLY A 12 7.12 3.44 7.69
C GLY A 12 5.66 2.95 7.72
N THR A 13 5.46 1.66 7.89
CA THR A 13 4.17 0.96 7.76
C THR A 13 3.80 0.15 8.99
N GLY A 14 4.29 0.58 10.16
CA GLY A 14 3.82 0.16 11.47
C GLY A 14 2.35 0.55 11.73
N GLN A 15 2.03 1.00 12.94
CA GLN A 15 0.61 1.17 13.31
C GLN A 15 -0.14 2.19 12.47
N LEU A 16 0.46 3.36 12.17
CA LEU A 16 -0.22 4.44 11.45
C LEU A 16 -0.11 4.29 9.93
N GLY A 17 1.09 4.05 9.40
CA GLY A 17 1.31 3.95 7.95
C GLY A 17 0.49 2.84 7.29
N SER A 18 0.31 1.71 7.96
CA SER A 18 -0.57 0.65 7.44
C SER A 18 -2.07 1.01 7.46
N ARG A 19 -2.50 1.96 8.31
CA ARG A 19 -3.88 2.50 8.25
C ARG A 19 -4.05 3.51 7.12
N TYR A 20 -3.00 4.24 6.76
CA TYR A 20 -3.02 5.03 5.53
C TYR A 20 -3.17 4.14 4.31
N LEU A 21 -2.40 3.05 4.22
CA LEU A 21 -2.57 2.04 3.17
C LEU A 21 -4.01 1.50 3.14
N GLN A 22 -4.59 1.19 4.30
CA GLN A 22 -5.98 0.75 4.42
C GLN A 22 -6.97 1.78 3.84
N GLY A 23 -6.81 3.05 4.17
CA GLY A 23 -7.67 4.13 3.67
C GLY A 23 -7.54 4.37 2.17
N LEU A 24 -6.35 4.12 1.60
CA LEU A 24 -6.14 4.25 0.15
C LEU A 24 -6.99 3.27 -0.67
N ALA A 25 -7.48 2.17 -0.09
CA ALA A 25 -8.39 1.25 -0.78
C ALA A 25 -9.71 1.92 -1.22
N ALA A 26 -10.10 3.02 -0.58
CA ALA A 26 -11.28 3.81 -0.96
C ALA A 26 -10.99 4.91 -2.00
N CYS A 27 -9.75 5.04 -2.48
CA CYS A 27 -9.40 6.06 -3.45
C CYS A 27 -9.99 5.75 -4.82
N LEU A 28 -10.77 6.68 -5.38
CA LEU A 28 -11.39 6.52 -6.70
C LEU A 28 -10.41 6.64 -7.88
N LYS A 29 -9.19 7.15 -7.64
CA LYS A 29 -8.16 7.26 -8.66
C LYS A 29 -7.25 6.04 -8.58
N PRO A 30 -6.98 5.32 -9.68
CA PRO A 30 -6.02 4.22 -9.67
C PRO A 30 -4.65 4.69 -9.17
N LEU A 31 -4.07 3.92 -8.25
CA LEU A 31 -2.81 4.26 -7.57
C LEU A 31 -1.77 3.19 -7.82
N ARG A 32 -0.51 3.61 -7.88
CA ARG A 32 0.65 2.76 -7.68
C ARG A 32 1.23 3.08 -6.30
N VAL A 33 1.06 2.17 -5.36
CA VAL A 33 1.48 2.36 -3.96
C VAL A 33 2.75 1.56 -3.71
N PHE A 34 3.77 2.24 -3.21
CA PHE A 34 5.00 1.65 -2.70
C PHE A 34 4.94 1.69 -1.17
N VAL A 35 5.08 0.53 -0.55
CA VAL A 35 5.00 0.34 0.90
C VAL A 35 6.41 -0.03 1.35
N LEU A 36 7.08 0.88 2.06
CA LEU A 36 8.45 0.71 2.51
C LEU A 36 8.51 0.63 4.03
N ASP A 37 9.06 -0.46 4.56
CA ASP A 37 9.40 -0.56 5.98
C ASP A 37 10.50 -1.60 6.18
N PRO A 38 11.61 -1.27 6.87
CA PRO A 38 12.70 -2.21 7.11
C PRO A 38 12.28 -3.42 7.99
N ALA A 39 11.19 -3.31 8.75
CA ALA A 39 10.68 -4.40 9.55
C ALA A 39 9.66 -5.23 8.75
N ASP A 40 10.02 -6.46 8.38
CA ASP A 40 9.11 -7.37 7.65
C ASP A 40 7.78 -7.62 8.38
N GLN A 41 7.77 -7.54 9.71
CA GLN A 41 6.54 -7.66 10.48
C GLN A 41 5.57 -6.50 10.19
N ALA A 42 6.08 -5.27 10.06
CA ALA A 42 5.28 -4.11 9.70
C ALA A 42 4.70 -4.27 8.29
N LEU A 43 5.50 -4.76 7.34
CA LEU A 43 5.02 -5.09 5.98
C LEU A 43 3.90 -6.13 6.00
N ARG A 44 4.03 -7.21 6.79
CA ARG A 44 2.96 -8.21 6.96
C ARG A 44 1.68 -7.62 7.54
N VAL A 45 1.80 -6.74 8.53
CA VAL A 45 0.64 -6.02 9.11
C VAL A 45 -0.01 -5.12 8.06
N ALA A 46 0.80 -4.39 7.26
CA ALA A 46 0.31 -3.55 6.19
C ALA A 46 -0.43 -4.35 5.11
N ALA A 47 0.13 -5.49 4.68
CA ALA A 47 -0.50 -6.40 3.73
C ALA A 47 -1.83 -6.96 4.26
N GLY A 48 -1.87 -7.38 5.54
CA GLY A 48 -3.10 -7.86 6.16
C GLY A 48 -4.19 -6.79 6.22
N ARG A 49 -3.85 -5.55 6.57
CA ARG A 49 -4.80 -4.42 6.60
C ARG A 49 -5.27 -4.01 5.21
N TRP A 50 -4.40 -4.06 4.22
CA TRP A 50 -4.75 -3.85 2.82
C TRP A 50 -5.81 -4.87 2.35
N ALA A 51 -5.55 -6.16 2.59
CA ALA A 51 -6.49 -7.23 2.25
C ALA A 51 -7.82 -7.09 3.01
N GLY A 52 -7.77 -6.80 4.32
CA GLY A 52 -8.95 -6.60 5.15
C GLY A 52 -9.83 -5.40 4.76
N ALA A 53 -9.30 -4.43 4.02
CA ALA A 53 -10.07 -3.33 3.44
C ALA A 53 -10.56 -3.60 2.00
N GLY A 54 -10.41 -4.83 1.49
CA GLY A 54 -10.79 -5.17 0.13
C GLY A 54 -9.85 -4.61 -0.93
N GLY A 55 -8.64 -4.18 -0.54
CA GLY A 55 -7.65 -3.59 -1.45
C GLY A 55 -7.27 -4.50 -2.63
N GLN A 56 -7.37 -5.82 -2.45
CA GLN A 56 -7.13 -6.80 -3.52
C GLN A 56 -8.18 -6.75 -4.65
N SER A 57 -9.35 -6.18 -4.39
CA SER A 57 -10.43 -6.02 -5.37
C SER A 57 -10.41 -4.65 -6.07
N THR A 58 -9.41 -3.82 -5.80
CA THR A 58 -9.27 -2.48 -6.37
C THR A 58 -8.39 -2.48 -7.63
N GLU A 59 -8.35 -1.37 -8.36
CA GLU A 59 -7.42 -1.16 -9.49
C GLU A 59 -6.01 -0.69 -9.06
N HIS A 60 -5.77 -0.56 -7.75
CA HIS A 60 -4.49 -0.14 -7.20
C HIS A 60 -3.45 -1.25 -7.35
N VAL A 61 -2.20 -0.85 -7.62
CA VAL A 61 -1.04 -1.76 -7.60
C VAL A 61 -0.22 -1.45 -6.36
N VAL A 62 -0.09 -2.41 -5.47
CA VAL A 62 0.68 -2.26 -4.22
C VAL A 62 1.91 -3.16 -4.26
N SER A 63 3.07 -2.60 -3.91
CA SER A 63 4.33 -3.32 -3.77
C SER A 63 4.94 -3.05 -2.41
N TYR A 64 5.57 -4.07 -1.82
CA TYR A 64 6.12 -4.04 -0.47
C TYR A 64 7.63 -4.22 -0.56
N HIS A 65 8.37 -3.32 0.09
CA HIS A 65 9.83 -3.23 0.04
C HIS A 65 10.36 -3.07 1.45
N ASN A 66 11.44 -3.77 1.79
CA ASN A 66 12.16 -3.58 3.05
C ASN A 66 13.49 -2.85 2.86
N THR A 67 13.86 -2.54 1.61
CA THR A 67 15.05 -1.78 1.23
C THR A 67 14.70 -0.73 0.17
N LEU A 68 15.61 0.22 -0.02
CA LEU A 68 15.59 1.21 -1.09
C LEU A 68 16.65 0.80 -2.11
N ASP A 69 16.26 -0.01 -3.08
CA ASP A 69 17.12 -0.47 -4.18
C ASP A 69 16.82 0.30 -5.48
#